data_AF-A0A2I2DY43-F1
#
_entry.id   AF-A0A2I2DY43-F1
#
_cell.length_a   1.000
_cell.length_b   1.000
_cell.length_c   1.000
_cell.angle_alpha   90.00
_cell.angle_beta   90.00
_cell.angle_gamma   90.00
#
_symmetry.space_group_name_H-M   'P 1'
#
loop_
_entity.id
_entity.type
_entity.pdbx_description
1 polymer ?
#
loop_
_entity_poly.entity_id
_entity_poly.type
_entity_poly.pdbx_seq_one_letter_code
_entity_poly.pdbx_strand_id
1 'polypeptide(L)'
;MKTLKIFSVFILALAFINCANNEKSVADSLRDETTTQNQNMYVIEREIPGAGNLTSEELKAISQSSCGVLEKMGSEIKWLHSYVTGDKIYCVYTAPNEEMVLEHAKQGGFPANSVAKVATVIDPSTADDK
;
A
#
# COMPACT_ATOMS: atom_id res chain seq x y z
N MET A 1 3.28 -49.04 36.11
CA MET A 1 2.88 -48.35 37.36
C MET A 1 3.79 -47.15 37.56
N LYS A 2 3.19 -45.94 37.68
CA LYS A 2 3.81 -44.65 38.04
C LYS A 2 4.75 -44.11 36.93
N THR A 3 4.62 -42.89 36.43
CA THR A 3 4.36 -41.61 37.11
C THR A 3 3.62 -40.63 36.20
N LEU A 4 2.67 -39.93 36.81
CA LEU A 4 1.77 -38.92 36.30
C LEU A 4 2.20 -37.57 36.88
N LYS A 5 2.03 -36.50 36.09
CA LYS A 5 2.07 -35.06 36.45
C LYS A 5 3.44 -34.46 36.76
N ILE A 6 3.86 -33.48 35.94
CA ILE A 6 4.49 -32.21 36.35
C ILE A 6 4.62 -31.21 35.17
N PHE A 7 4.46 -31.61 33.90
CA PHE A 7 4.62 -30.69 32.76
C PHE A 7 3.52 -29.63 32.55
N SER A 8 2.63 -29.40 33.51
CA SER A 8 1.45 -28.54 33.35
C SER A 8 1.63 -27.08 33.84
N VAL A 9 2.85 -26.61 34.13
CA VAL A 9 3.05 -25.25 34.70
C VAL A 9 3.93 -24.33 33.84
N PHE A 10 4.57 -24.82 32.76
CA PHE A 10 5.50 -24.00 31.97
C PHE A 10 4.95 -23.43 30.65
N ILE A 11 3.69 -23.68 30.31
CA ILE A 11 3.07 -23.22 29.04
C ILE A 11 2.33 -21.86 29.19
N LEU A 12 2.19 -21.32 30.41
CA LEU A 12 1.36 -20.12 30.63
C LEU A 12 2.11 -18.77 30.59
N ALA A 13 3.44 -18.75 30.42
CA ALA A 13 4.23 -17.51 30.45
C ALA A 13 4.64 -16.95 29.07
N LEU A 14 4.41 -17.68 27.97
CA LEU A 14 4.84 -17.24 26.63
C LEU A 14 3.75 -16.52 25.82
N ALA A 15 2.50 -16.50 26.28
CA ALA A 15 1.40 -15.86 25.54
C ALA A 15 1.27 -14.33 25.75
N PHE A 16 2.00 -13.75 26.71
CA PHE A 16 1.84 -12.33 27.08
C PHE A 16 2.82 -11.36 26.40
N ILE A 17 3.83 -11.85 25.67
CA ILE A 17 4.86 -10.96 25.08
C ILE A 17 4.46 -10.44 23.68
N ASN A 18 3.51 -11.07 22.99
CA ASN A 18 3.16 -10.70 21.61
C ASN A 18 2.06 -9.63 21.45
N CYS A 19 1.59 -8.98 22.53
CA CYS A 19 0.59 -7.90 22.41
C CYS A 19 1.17 -6.48 22.35
N ALA A 20 2.50 -6.29 22.52
CA ALA A 20 3.07 -4.97 22.76
C ALA A 20 3.74 -4.28 21.55
N ASN A 21 3.67 -4.84 20.33
CA ASN A 21 4.35 -4.26 19.18
C ASN A 21 3.39 -3.96 18.03
N ASN A 22 2.65 -2.85 18.10
CA ASN A 22 2.32 -2.09 16.89
C ASN A 22 1.95 -0.63 17.20
N GLU A 23 2.95 0.17 17.57
CA GLU A 23 2.89 1.64 17.45
C GLU A 23 3.94 2.12 16.43
N LYS A 24 4.03 1.46 15.27
CA LYS A 24 4.77 2.07 14.16
C LYS A 24 3.84 3.05 13.46
N SER A 25 4.20 4.33 13.49
CA SER A 25 3.59 5.35 12.63
C SER A 25 3.62 4.90 11.18
N VAL A 26 2.59 5.22 10.40
CA VAL A 26 2.58 5.01 8.94
C VAL A 26 3.82 5.65 8.32
N ALA A 27 4.28 6.80 8.84
CA ALA A 27 5.50 7.46 8.42
C ALA A 27 6.78 6.65 8.72
N ASP A 28 6.81 5.86 9.79
CA ASP A 28 7.96 5.01 10.15
C ASP A 28 7.99 3.70 9.35
N SER A 29 6.88 3.29 8.76
CA SER A 29 6.85 2.18 7.79
C SER A 29 7.45 2.56 6.43
N LEU A 30 7.48 3.86 6.12
CA LEU A 30 8.05 4.41 4.88
C LEU A 30 9.56 4.70 4.97
N ARG A 31 10.17 4.54 6.15
CA ARG A 31 11.58 4.89 6.41
C ARG A 31 12.57 3.74 6.26
N ASP A 32 12.11 2.51 5.99
CA ASP A 32 12.97 1.32 5.81
C ASP A 32 13.15 0.93 4.33
N GLU A 33 13.41 1.91 3.45
CA GLU A 33 13.78 1.69 2.04
C GLU A 33 15.01 2.54 1.62
N THR A 34 16.03 2.67 2.47
CA THR A 34 17.30 3.35 2.12
C THR A 34 18.22 2.51 1.20
N THR A 35 17.65 1.79 0.23
CA THR A 35 18.36 1.23 -0.93
C THR A 35 17.58 1.39 -2.24
N THR A 36 16.88 2.51 -2.46
CA THR A 36 16.53 2.90 -3.84
C THR A 36 16.52 4.41 -4.01
N GLN A 37 17.68 5.00 -4.26
CA GLN A 37 17.87 6.40 -4.72
C GLN A 37 17.30 6.65 -6.14
N ASN A 38 16.17 6.02 -6.49
CA ASN A 38 15.53 6.17 -7.80
C ASN A 38 14.03 5.79 -7.81
N GLN A 39 13.30 5.95 -6.69
CA GLN A 39 11.86 5.69 -6.64
C GLN A 39 11.11 7.00 -6.37
N ASN A 40 10.47 7.52 -7.40
CA ASN A 40 9.62 8.69 -7.34
C ASN A 40 8.19 8.27 -6.96
N MET A 41 7.49 9.08 -6.17
CA MET A 41 6.09 8.85 -5.84
C MET A 41 5.19 9.60 -6.83
N TYR A 42 4.08 8.95 -7.23
CA TYR A 42 3.10 9.50 -8.15
C TYR A 42 1.70 9.38 -7.57
N VAL A 43 0.91 10.42 -7.77
CA VAL A 43 -0.55 10.41 -7.54
C VAL A 43 -1.23 10.35 -8.89
N ILE A 44 -2.11 9.37 -9.07
CA ILE A 44 -2.85 9.12 -10.30
C ILE A 44 -4.32 9.39 -10.04
N GLU A 45 -4.94 10.25 -10.84
CA GLU A 45 -6.39 10.42 -10.87
C GLU A 45 -7.00 9.55 -11.98
N ARG A 46 -8.02 8.79 -11.63
CA ARG A 46 -8.76 7.91 -12.53
C ARG A 46 -10.23 8.24 -12.48
N GLU A 47 -10.81 8.68 -13.59
CA GLU A 47 -12.25 8.92 -13.71
C GLU A 47 -12.97 7.60 -13.99
N ILE A 48 -13.80 7.18 -13.04
CA ILE A 48 -14.60 5.96 -13.09
C ILE A 48 -15.99 6.33 -12.53
N PRO A 49 -16.97 6.68 -13.40
CA PRO A 49 -18.29 7.08 -12.95
C PRO A 49 -18.91 6.06 -11.99
N GLY A 50 -19.38 6.53 -10.84
CA GLY A 50 -19.94 5.68 -9.78
C GLY A 50 -18.93 4.81 -9.04
N ALA A 51 -17.63 5.09 -9.08
CA ALA A 51 -16.59 4.34 -8.35
C ALA A 51 -16.93 4.09 -6.87
N GLY A 52 -17.53 5.08 -6.20
CA GLY A 52 -17.91 5.00 -4.79
C GLY A 52 -19.06 4.03 -4.51
N ASN A 53 -19.79 3.60 -5.54
CA ASN A 53 -20.86 2.61 -5.45
C ASN A 53 -20.39 1.19 -5.78
N LEU A 54 -19.11 1.01 -6.13
CA LEU A 54 -18.56 -0.31 -6.42
C LEU A 54 -18.59 -1.18 -5.17
N THR A 55 -19.02 -2.42 -5.36
CA THR A 55 -19.05 -3.45 -4.33
C THR A 55 -17.63 -3.88 -3.94
N SER A 56 -17.51 -4.55 -2.79
CA SER A 56 -16.22 -5.10 -2.34
C SER A 56 -15.65 -6.10 -3.34
N GLU A 57 -16.51 -6.89 -3.99
CA GLU A 57 -16.15 -7.84 -5.03
C GLU A 57 -15.61 -7.15 -6.29
N GLU A 58 -16.23 -6.06 -6.72
CA GLU A 58 -15.77 -5.27 -7.88
C GLU A 58 -14.43 -4.58 -7.57
N LEU A 59 -14.29 -3.96 -6.39
CA LEU A 59 -13.03 -3.36 -5.96
C LEU A 59 -11.90 -4.40 -5.84
N LYS A 60 -12.23 -5.61 -5.37
CA LYS A 60 -11.29 -6.73 -5.36
C LYS A 60 -10.87 -7.12 -6.77
N ALA A 61 -11.80 -7.23 -7.71
CA ALA A 61 -11.50 -7.57 -9.10
C ALA A 61 -10.59 -6.52 -9.77
N ILE A 62 -10.86 -5.23 -9.55
CA ILE A 62 -10.01 -4.12 -10.01
C ILE A 62 -8.59 -4.26 -9.43
N SER A 63 -8.49 -4.52 -8.12
CA SER A 63 -7.21 -4.69 -7.44
C SER A 63 -6.42 -5.89 -8.00
N GLN A 64 -7.08 -7.02 -8.22
CA GLN A 64 -6.47 -8.21 -8.81
C GLN A 64 -5.94 -7.96 -10.22
N SER A 65 -6.69 -7.22 -11.04
CA SER A 65 -6.25 -6.87 -12.39
C SER A 65 -5.03 -5.94 -12.36
N SER A 66 -5.00 -4.94 -11.47
CA SER A 66 -3.82 -4.08 -11.27
C SER A 66 -2.59 -4.87 -10.81
N CYS A 67 -2.74 -5.75 -9.82
CA CYS A 67 -1.64 -6.59 -9.32
C CYS A 67 -1.10 -7.53 -10.41
N GLY A 68 -1.97 -8.14 -11.21
CA GLY A 68 -1.54 -9.03 -12.30
C GLY A 68 -0.76 -8.32 -13.41
N VAL A 69 -0.90 -7.00 -13.57
CA VAL A 69 -0.03 -6.19 -14.45
C VAL A 69 1.29 -5.90 -13.77
N LEU A 70 1.28 -5.48 -12.49
CA LEU A 70 2.50 -5.19 -11.73
C LEU A 70 3.44 -6.40 -11.65
N GLU A 71 2.89 -7.60 -11.47
CA GLU A 71 3.66 -8.86 -11.48
C GLU A 71 4.46 -9.04 -12.78
N LYS A 72 3.95 -8.55 -13.92
CA LYS A 72 4.62 -8.65 -15.23
C LYS A 72 5.65 -7.53 -15.44
N MET A 73 5.41 -6.36 -14.85
CA MET A 73 6.29 -5.19 -14.97
C MET A 73 7.49 -5.25 -14.02
N GLY A 74 7.43 -6.12 -13.01
CA GLY A 74 8.51 -6.31 -12.05
C GLY A 74 8.45 -5.33 -10.88
N SER A 75 9.50 -5.34 -10.05
CA SER A 75 9.50 -4.64 -8.75
C SER A 75 9.84 -3.15 -8.81
N GLU A 76 10.14 -2.61 -9.99
CA GLU A 76 10.49 -1.19 -10.16
C GLU A 76 9.27 -0.26 -10.05
N ILE A 77 8.06 -0.78 -10.22
CA ILE A 77 6.81 -0.07 -9.98
C ILE A 77 6.06 -0.75 -8.84
N LYS A 78 5.57 0.04 -7.89
CA LYS A 78 4.78 -0.46 -6.76
C LYS A 78 3.50 0.35 -6.63
N TRP A 79 2.38 -0.33 -6.47
CA TRP A 79 1.15 0.29 -6.01
C TRP A 79 1.15 0.31 -4.48
N LEU A 80 0.98 1.49 -3.88
CA LEU A 80 0.95 1.65 -2.43
C LEU A 80 -0.48 1.51 -1.89
N HIS A 81 -1.41 2.30 -2.40
CA HIS A 81 -2.83 2.26 -2.04
C HIS A 81 -3.67 3.11 -3.01
N SER A 82 -4.99 3.01 -2.87
CA SER A 82 -5.95 3.82 -3.62
C SER A 82 -7.04 4.36 -2.70
N TYR A 83 -7.51 5.56 -2.99
CA TYR A 83 -8.68 6.18 -2.39
C TYR A 83 -9.82 6.14 -3.41
N VAL A 84 -10.89 5.44 -3.06
CA VAL A 84 -12.12 5.43 -3.86
C VAL A 84 -13.02 6.57 -3.36
N THR A 85 -13.45 7.42 -4.27
CA THR A 85 -14.37 8.55 -4.01
C THR A 85 -15.64 8.37 -4.83
N GLY A 86 -16.49 9.40 -4.98
CA GLY A 86 -17.74 9.31 -5.74
C GLY A 86 -17.56 8.77 -7.17
N ASP A 87 -16.92 9.55 -8.04
CA ASP A 87 -16.73 9.20 -9.46
C ASP A 87 -15.25 9.00 -9.85
N LYS A 88 -14.36 8.97 -8.86
CA LYS A 88 -12.91 8.92 -9.09
C LYS A 88 -12.22 7.97 -8.13
N ILE A 89 -11.15 7.37 -8.62
CA ILE A 89 -10.17 6.66 -7.81
C ILE A 89 -8.84 7.42 -7.89
N TYR A 90 -8.25 7.73 -6.74
CA TYR A 90 -6.93 8.31 -6.61
C TYR A 90 -5.95 7.22 -6.18
N CYS A 91 -4.95 6.92 -7.00
CA CYS A 91 -3.96 5.90 -6.66
C CYS A 91 -2.61 6.53 -6.32
N VAL A 92 -1.89 5.92 -5.38
CA VAL A 92 -0.53 6.31 -5.03
C VAL A 92 0.42 5.18 -5.41
N TYR A 93 1.42 5.50 -6.22
CA TYR A 93 2.41 4.55 -6.72
C TYR A 93 3.82 5.06 -6.46
N THR A 94 4.80 4.16 -6.40
CA THR A 94 6.22 4.48 -6.61
C THR A 94 6.71 3.88 -7.91
N ALA A 95 7.52 4.62 -8.66
CA ALA A 95 8.17 4.19 -9.89
C ALA A 95 9.40 5.07 -10.17
N PRO A 96 10.39 4.66 -10.97
CA PRO A 96 11.50 5.53 -11.32
C PRO A 96 11.09 6.66 -12.27
N ASN A 97 10.01 6.53 -13.04
CA ASN A 97 9.54 7.55 -13.98
C ASN A 97 8.01 7.48 -14.20
N GLU A 98 7.46 8.52 -14.82
CA GLU A 98 6.02 8.65 -15.09
C GLU A 98 5.55 7.65 -16.14
N GLU A 99 6.41 7.36 -17.11
CA GLU A 99 6.14 6.47 -18.24
C GLU A 99 5.78 5.06 -17.78
N MET A 100 6.41 4.55 -16.71
CA MET A 100 6.02 3.25 -16.15
C MET A 100 4.64 3.25 -15.51
N VAL A 101 4.21 4.36 -14.89
CA VAL A 101 2.85 4.47 -14.35
C VAL A 101 1.82 4.48 -15.48
N LEU A 102 2.12 5.19 -16.56
CA LEU A 102 1.28 5.21 -17.77
C LEU A 102 1.22 3.85 -18.46
N GLU A 103 2.35 3.15 -18.57
CA GLU A 103 2.41 1.81 -19.16
C GLU A 103 1.66 0.79 -18.31
N HIS A 104 1.70 0.88 -16.97
CA HIS A 104 0.85 0.06 -16.08
C HIS A 104 -0.63 0.26 -16.38
N ALA A 105 -1.08 1.51 -16.45
CA ALA A 105 -2.47 1.84 -16.76
C ALA A 105 -2.88 1.31 -18.13
N LYS A 106 -2.02 1.47 -19.14
CA LYS A 106 -2.25 0.97 -20.50
C LYS A 106 -2.34 -0.55 -20.57
N GLN A 107 -1.44 -1.29 -19.91
CA GLN A 107 -1.50 -2.76 -19.87
C GLN A 107 -2.71 -3.28 -19.09
N GLY A 108 -3.14 -2.56 -18.05
CA GLY A 108 -4.32 -2.89 -17.26
C GLY A 108 -5.65 -2.46 -17.88
N GLY A 109 -5.62 -1.64 -18.94
CA GLY A 109 -6.83 -1.07 -19.53
C GLY A 109 -7.55 -0.09 -18.58
N PHE A 110 -6.84 0.49 -17.62
CA PHE A 110 -7.39 1.44 -16.66
C PHE A 110 -7.17 2.87 -17.14
N PRO A 111 -8.10 3.80 -16.86
CA PRO A 111 -7.85 5.21 -17.11
C PRO A 111 -6.73 5.73 -16.20
N ALA A 112 -5.88 6.60 -16.73
CA ALA A 112 -4.91 7.40 -15.98
C ALA A 112 -5.04 8.85 -16.46
N ASN A 113 -6.18 9.47 -16.14
CA ASN A 113 -6.56 10.79 -16.64
C ASN A 113 -5.52 11.86 -16.27
N SER A 114 -4.92 11.74 -15.08
CA SER A 114 -3.80 12.56 -14.66
C SER A 114 -2.80 11.71 -13.90
N VAL A 115 -1.51 11.92 -14.16
CA VAL A 115 -0.39 11.36 -13.38
C VAL A 115 0.46 12.54 -12.94
N ALA A 116 0.66 12.67 -11.62
CA ALA A 116 1.43 13.77 -11.05
C ALA A 116 2.54 13.24 -10.15
N LYS A 117 3.78 13.61 -10.43
CA LYS A 117 4.91 13.35 -9.54
C LYS A 117 4.74 14.15 -8.25
N VAL A 118 4.83 13.48 -7.11
CA VAL A 118 4.79 14.11 -5.79
C VAL A 118 6.09 14.87 -5.57
N ALA A 119 6.00 16.20 -5.42
CA ALA A 119 7.15 17.04 -5.11
C ALA A 119 7.47 17.07 -3.61
N THR A 120 6.44 17.00 -2.77
CA THR A 120 6.54 17.04 -1.30
C THR A 120 5.25 16.48 -0.72
N VAL A 121 5.37 15.78 0.41
CA VAL A 121 4.25 15.35 1.23
C VAL A 121 4.20 16.26 2.45
N ILE A 122 3.02 16.77 2.75
CA ILE A 122 2.76 17.53 3.98
C ILE A 122 1.78 16.75 4.84
N ASP A 123 1.93 16.87 6.15
CA ASP A 123 1.05 16.29 7.16
C ASP A 123 1.04 17.21 8.41
N PRO A 124 0.27 16.93 9.48
CA PRO A 124 0.24 17.81 10.65
C PRO A 124 1.62 18.11 11.27
N SER A 125 2.61 17.22 11.14
CA SER A 125 3.98 17.47 11.61
C SER A 125 4.72 18.53 10.78
N THR A 126 4.29 18.78 9.54
CA THR A 126 4.80 19.88 8.71
C THR A 126 4.39 21.25 9.25
N ALA A 127 3.38 21.32 10.12
CA ALA A 127 2.97 22.56 10.78
C ALA A 127 3.84 22.89 12.02
N ASP A 128 4.66 21.95 12.49
CA ASP A 128 5.55 22.16 13.65
C ASP A 128 6.90 22.72 13.19
N ASP A 129 7.23 23.94 13.61
CA ASP A 129 8.60 24.46 13.59
C ASP A 129 9.36 23.86 14.77
N LYS A 130 10.20 22.84 14.55
CA LYS A 130 11.16 22.37 15.57
C LYS A 130 12.51 23.03 15.41
#